data_AF-A0A2V5HK26-F1
#
_entry.id   AF-A0A2V5HK26-F1
#
_cell.length_a   1.000
_cell.length_b   1.000
_cell.length_c   1.000
_cell.angle_alpha   90.00
_cell.angle_beta   90.00
_cell.angle_gamma   90.00
#
_symmetry.space_group_name_H-M   'P 1'
#
loop_
_entity.id
_entity.type
_entity.pdbx_description
1 polymer ?
#
loop_
_entity_poly.entity_id
_entity_poly.type
_entity_poly.pdbx_seq_one_letter_code
_entity_poly.pdbx_strand_id
1 'polypeptide(L)'
;MSSNDGNTFGDAPERARVSNLEDLPMDILYVIIEQLNFWELMNLRSSVPALSDTLRNPLRKQCLKWALPSKKHYERFIWVDKRGLPHKSFWNWSIDYRPENIPQPFAQAIIRGHYRVVQNVLDAGVHPHRNYDLFGNSFWHIAVRTRNLQMIQIFLSHPEIDVNQEMWTGDRALDMLSPEQRRYLSDDYPALRGIIHSRVTDTDNPWPAIVGGNQRIIELLLEKGAVFSSAECFIYLVRRPGGPDLLRLAIRNGLYKSGSTTNWYGLCKHILHCIQKLSVNILDVIVQEIPEVLSMPGLGLILDALGQNVYCKRASHKFAAYMIRKGFRLKLSYYLDRKYPELAFVLGKLEPNPRFYGSEVLPRNVWRKWASLAELLLERRELQQDGFEAWRDPDLILRSPLREALVANNWVAARALLKAGPGP
;
A
#
# COMPACT_ATOMS: atom_id res chain seq x y z
N MET A 1 26.26 -70.06 72.55
CA MET A 1 27.09 -69.00 71.94
C MET A 1 26.87 -69.11 70.45
N SER A 2 25.92 -68.34 69.88
CA SER A 2 26.14 -66.99 69.31
C SER A 2 27.33 -67.01 68.33
N SER A 3 27.21 -66.72 67.04
CA SER A 3 26.52 -65.57 66.48
C SER A 3 25.95 -65.84 65.08
N ASN A 4 24.82 -65.17 64.84
CA ASN A 4 24.08 -65.06 63.60
C ASN A 4 24.56 -63.76 62.93
N ASP A 5 25.29 -63.81 61.83
CA ASP A 5 25.63 -62.62 61.02
C ASP A 5 25.07 -62.80 59.61
N GLY A 6 23.82 -62.36 59.46
CA GLY A 6 23.17 -62.17 58.17
C GLY A 6 23.77 -60.95 57.48
N ASN A 7 24.62 -61.18 56.50
CA ASN A 7 25.05 -60.16 55.55
C ASN A 7 24.18 -60.27 54.29
N THR A 8 23.01 -59.63 54.33
CA THR A 8 22.23 -59.30 53.13
C THR A 8 23.01 -58.26 52.34
N PHE A 9 23.76 -58.71 51.33
CA PHE A 9 24.20 -57.83 50.25
C PHE A 9 22.94 -57.24 49.61
N GLY A 10 22.75 -55.95 49.80
CA GLY A 10 21.61 -55.22 49.25
C GLY A 10 21.54 -55.39 47.74
N ASP A 11 20.32 -55.62 47.25
CA ASP A 11 19.98 -55.54 45.85
C ASP A 11 20.55 -54.26 45.26
N ALA A 12 21.49 -54.41 44.33
CA ALA A 12 21.87 -53.31 43.47
C ALA A 12 20.60 -52.82 42.77
N PRO A 13 20.30 -51.51 42.76
CA PRO A 13 19.09 -51.01 42.13
C PRO A 13 19.07 -51.51 40.70
N GLU A 14 17.99 -52.22 40.32
CA GLU A 14 17.70 -52.59 38.95
C GLU A 14 18.05 -51.39 38.07
N ARG A 15 19.11 -51.52 37.25
CA ARG A 15 19.44 -50.51 36.26
C ARG A 15 18.23 -50.39 35.36
N ALA A 16 17.40 -49.37 35.59
CA ALA A 16 16.24 -49.06 34.79
C ALA A 16 16.69 -49.10 33.32
N ARG A 17 16.21 -50.08 32.57
CA ARG A 17 16.48 -50.18 31.14
C ARG A 17 15.70 -49.06 30.49
N VAL A 18 16.38 -47.93 30.27
CA VAL A 18 15.94 -46.84 29.41
C VAL A 18 15.67 -47.49 28.04
N SER A 19 14.39 -47.65 27.71
CA SER A 19 13.97 -48.39 26.52
C SER A 19 13.64 -47.43 25.37
N ASN A 20 13.25 -46.21 25.72
CA ASN A 20 12.93 -45.14 24.79
C ASN A 20 13.77 -43.89 25.07
N LEU A 21 13.86 -43.01 24.08
CA LEU A 21 14.66 -41.78 24.19
C LEU A 21 14.08 -40.83 25.25
N GLU A 22 12.75 -40.81 25.42
CA GLU A 22 12.06 -40.04 26.47
C GLU A 22 12.36 -40.51 27.91
N ASP A 23 12.91 -41.71 28.09
CA ASP A 23 13.26 -42.26 29.40
C ASP A 23 14.65 -41.76 29.90
N LEU A 24 15.38 -41.01 29.07
CA LEU A 24 16.70 -40.49 29.44
C LEU A 24 16.59 -39.35 30.47
N PRO A 25 17.57 -39.24 31.40
CA PRO A 25 17.72 -38.08 32.25
C PRO A 25 17.79 -36.77 31.45
N MET A 26 17.11 -35.73 31.94
CA MET A 26 16.94 -34.45 31.22
C MET A 26 18.26 -33.74 30.89
N ASP A 27 19.29 -33.91 31.71
CA ASP A 27 20.65 -33.41 31.51
C ASP A 27 21.35 -34.12 30.34
N ILE A 28 21.20 -35.43 30.21
CA ILE A 28 21.73 -36.21 29.06
C ILE A 28 20.98 -35.82 27.79
N LEU A 29 19.65 -35.71 27.86
CA LEU A 29 18.84 -35.22 26.74
C LEU A 29 19.30 -33.83 26.30
N TYR A 30 19.55 -32.92 27.23
CA TYR A 30 20.01 -31.57 26.92
C TYR A 30 21.36 -31.56 26.19
N VAL A 31 22.32 -32.39 26.62
CA VAL A 31 23.62 -32.52 25.94
C VAL A 31 23.47 -33.06 24.51
N ILE A 32 22.64 -34.09 24.31
CA ILE A 32 22.36 -34.65 22.98
C ILE A 32 21.75 -33.55 22.10
N ILE A 33 20.73 -32.87 22.62
CA ILE A 33 19.99 -31.81 21.91
C ILE A 33 20.90 -30.63 21.53
N GLU A 34 21.89 -30.26 22.36
CA GLU A 34 22.82 -29.18 22.04
C GLU A 34 23.78 -29.51 20.89
N GLN A 35 24.06 -30.79 20.63
CA GLN A 35 24.92 -31.23 19.54
C GLN A 35 24.20 -31.37 18.20
N LEU A 36 22.86 -31.48 18.22
CA LEU A 36 22.06 -31.65 17.01
C LEU A 36 21.90 -30.33 16.23
N ASN A 37 21.97 -30.42 14.92
CA ASN A 37 21.66 -29.29 14.02
C ASN A 37 20.14 -29.10 13.86
N PHE A 38 19.73 -28.01 13.22
CA PHE A 38 18.32 -27.66 13.05
C PHE A 38 17.48 -28.78 12.41
N TRP A 39 18.01 -29.46 11.38
CA TRP A 39 17.28 -30.52 10.69
C TRP A 39 17.11 -31.77 11.55
N GLU A 40 18.16 -32.14 12.27
CA GLU A 40 18.14 -33.26 13.19
C GLU A 40 17.13 -33.03 14.32
N LEU A 41 17.10 -31.83 14.90
CA LEU A 41 16.12 -31.49 15.93
C LEU A 41 14.68 -31.46 15.40
N MET A 42 14.46 -31.00 14.17
CA MET A 42 13.12 -31.02 13.54
C MET A 42 12.63 -32.44 13.28
N ASN A 43 13.51 -33.31 12.80
CA ASN A 43 13.22 -34.73 12.63
C ASN A 43 12.94 -35.39 13.98
N LEU A 44 13.71 -35.06 15.01
CA LEU A 44 13.53 -35.58 16.37
C LEU A 44 12.17 -35.18 16.96
N ARG A 45 11.79 -33.91 16.86
CA ARG A 45 10.47 -33.42 17.31
C ARG A 45 9.32 -34.10 16.58
N SER A 46 9.47 -34.36 15.27
CA SER A 46 8.44 -35.01 14.47
C SER A 46 8.32 -36.51 14.79
N SER A 47 9.44 -37.14 15.16
CA SER A 47 9.51 -38.57 15.46
C SER A 47 9.13 -38.91 16.90
N VAL A 48 9.33 -37.98 17.84
CA VAL A 48 9.06 -38.16 19.27
C VAL A 48 8.23 -36.99 19.82
N PRO A 49 6.89 -37.01 19.66
CA PRO A 49 6.02 -35.92 20.09
C PRO A 49 6.11 -35.59 21.60
N ALA A 50 6.41 -36.60 22.43
CA ALA A 50 6.59 -36.44 23.87
C ALA A 50 7.73 -35.46 24.23
N LEU A 51 8.75 -35.35 23.38
CA LEU A 51 9.87 -34.43 23.58
C LEU A 51 9.61 -33.03 23.00
N SER A 52 8.45 -32.77 22.39
CA SER A 52 8.19 -31.50 21.69
C SER A 52 8.33 -30.27 22.60
N ASP A 53 7.90 -30.37 23.86
CA ASP A 53 8.02 -29.25 24.81
C ASP A 53 9.44 -29.06 25.30
N THR A 54 10.15 -30.15 25.60
CA THR A 54 11.57 -30.15 25.98
C THR A 54 12.45 -29.60 24.87
N LEU A 55 12.17 -29.98 23.62
CA LEU A 55 12.92 -29.57 22.44
C LEU A 55 12.62 -28.13 22.03
N ARG A 56 11.53 -27.53 22.51
CA ARG A 56 11.04 -26.22 22.05
C ARG A 56 12.11 -25.13 22.13
N ASN A 57 12.77 -24.99 23.28
CA ASN A 57 13.76 -23.94 23.49
C ASN A 57 15.07 -24.18 22.72
N PRO A 58 15.67 -25.40 22.74
CA PRO A 58 16.85 -25.68 21.94
C PRO A 58 16.60 -25.60 20.42
N LEU A 59 15.44 -26.08 19.95
CA LEU A 59 14.99 -25.93 18.57
C LEU A 59 14.93 -24.46 18.17
N ARG A 60 14.29 -23.63 18.99
CA ARG A 60 14.20 -22.19 18.75
C ARG A 60 15.58 -21.57 18.63
N LYS A 61 16.51 -21.90 19.54
CA LYS A 61 17.89 -21.38 19.55
C LYS A 61 18.66 -21.78 18.29
N GLN A 62 18.66 -23.06 17.93
CA GLN A 62 19.37 -23.56 16.74
C GLN A 62 18.72 -23.09 15.45
N CYS A 63 17.39 -23.02 15.41
CA CYS A 63 16.65 -22.48 14.28
C CYS A 63 16.99 -21.01 14.05
N LEU A 64 16.99 -20.16 15.08
CA LEU A 64 17.38 -18.76 14.96
C LEU A 64 18.82 -18.60 14.47
N LYS A 65 19.75 -19.43 14.97
CA LYS A 65 21.16 -19.43 14.55
C LYS A 65 21.32 -19.83 13.08
N TRP A 66 20.53 -20.78 12.60
CA TRP A 66 20.54 -21.19 11.19
C TRP A 66 19.84 -20.15 10.31
N ALA A 67 18.64 -19.72 10.68
CA ALA A 67 17.76 -18.90 9.87
C ALA A 67 18.27 -17.47 9.67
N LEU A 68 18.87 -16.89 10.72
CA LEU A 68 19.23 -15.48 10.77
C LEU A 68 20.75 -15.26 10.66
N PRO A 69 21.19 -14.17 9.98
CA PRO A 69 22.55 -13.68 10.09
C PRO A 69 23.01 -13.46 11.54
N SER A 70 24.32 -13.50 11.75
CA SER A 70 24.91 -13.17 13.05
C SER A 70 24.68 -11.70 13.41
N LYS A 71 24.67 -11.39 14.71
CA LYS A 71 24.55 -10.01 15.24
C LYS A 71 25.56 -9.06 14.59
N LYS A 72 26.81 -9.51 14.41
CA LYS A 72 27.89 -8.75 13.75
C LYS A 72 27.52 -8.34 12.31
N HIS A 73 26.80 -9.19 11.57
CA HIS A 73 26.35 -8.83 10.23
C HIS A 73 25.22 -7.79 10.27
N TYR A 74 24.25 -7.94 11.18
CA TYR A 74 23.20 -6.94 11.33
C TYR A 74 23.76 -5.57 11.71
N GLU A 75 24.66 -5.47 12.69
CA GLU A 75 25.29 -4.20 13.09
C GLU A 75 26.08 -3.54 11.95
N ARG A 76 26.59 -4.35 11.01
CA ARG A 76 27.34 -3.85 9.86
C ARG A 76 26.45 -3.31 8.74
N PHE A 77 25.36 -4.01 8.43
CA PHE A 77 24.55 -3.76 7.23
C PHE A 77 23.20 -3.12 7.51
N ILE A 78 22.71 -3.16 8.74
CA ILE A 78 21.41 -2.66 9.13
C ILE A 78 21.57 -1.63 10.26
N TRP A 79 20.86 -0.52 10.14
CA TRP A 79 20.59 0.37 11.26
C TRP A 79 19.08 0.46 11.46
N VAL A 80 18.63 0.70 12.69
CA VAL A 80 17.21 0.74 13.03
C VAL A 80 16.83 2.19 13.31
N ASP A 81 15.76 2.68 12.67
CA ASP A 81 15.30 4.05 12.91
C ASP A 81 14.55 4.19 14.24
N LYS A 82 14.18 5.44 14.57
CA LYS A 82 13.40 5.77 15.77
C LYS A 82 12.03 5.07 15.86
N ARG A 83 11.52 4.51 14.75
CA ARG A 83 10.26 3.74 14.70
C ARG A 83 10.51 2.24 14.87
N GLY A 84 11.75 1.80 15.02
CA GLY A 84 12.10 0.39 15.07
C GLY A 84 12.18 -0.30 13.72
N LEU A 85 12.19 0.46 12.60
CA LEU A 85 12.22 -0.11 11.25
C LEU A 85 13.67 -0.28 10.77
N PRO A 86 14.02 -1.43 10.16
CA PRO A 86 15.37 -1.69 9.67
C PRO A 86 15.63 -0.95 8.35
N HIS A 87 16.80 -0.32 8.26
CA HIS A 87 17.32 0.37 7.09
C HIS A 87 18.61 -0.29 6.63
N LYS A 88 18.74 -0.46 5.31
CA LYS A 88 19.98 -0.90 4.66
C LYS A 88 21.04 0.20 4.75
N SER A 89 22.20 -0.12 5.31
CA SER A 89 23.36 0.78 5.41
C SER A 89 24.19 0.69 4.14
N PHE A 90 24.16 1.74 3.31
CA PHE A 90 24.95 1.82 2.06
C PHE A 90 26.42 2.20 2.29
N TRP A 91 26.75 2.78 3.44
CA TRP A 91 28.05 3.39 3.73
C TRP A 91 29.17 2.38 4.01
N ASN A 92 28.86 1.09 4.15
CA ASN A 92 29.81 0.08 4.62
C ASN A 92 30.06 -1.06 3.60
N TRP A 93 29.67 -0.85 2.35
CA TRP A 93 29.90 -1.82 1.27
C TRP A 93 31.27 -1.57 0.65
N SER A 94 32.31 -2.01 1.35
CA SER A 94 33.54 -2.34 0.64
C SER A 94 33.19 -3.38 -0.44
N ILE A 95 33.80 -3.28 -1.62
CA ILE A 95 33.58 -4.18 -2.76
C ILE A 95 33.70 -5.66 -2.34
N ASP A 96 34.49 -5.95 -1.31
CA ASP A 96 34.77 -7.29 -0.80
C ASP A 96 33.74 -7.84 0.20
N TYR A 97 32.82 -7.00 0.71
CA TYR A 97 31.86 -7.38 1.77
C TYR A 97 30.44 -6.99 1.40
N ARG A 98 29.95 -7.66 0.37
CA ARG A 98 28.58 -7.55 -0.14
C ARG A 98 27.60 -8.44 0.67
N PRO A 99 26.45 -7.92 1.14
CA PRO A 99 25.43 -8.73 1.83
C PRO A 99 25.01 -10.00 1.08
N GLU A 100 25.09 -9.95 -0.26
CA GLU A 100 24.80 -11.05 -1.19
C GLU A 100 25.71 -12.27 -0.96
N ASN A 101 26.92 -12.07 -0.43
CA ASN A 101 27.89 -13.13 -0.17
C ASN A 101 27.67 -13.81 1.20
N ILE A 102 26.80 -13.26 2.05
CA ILE A 102 26.53 -13.80 3.37
C ILE A 102 25.35 -14.79 3.27
N PRO A 103 25.50 -16.04 3.76
CA PRO A 103 24.40 -17.00 3.75
C PRO A 103 23.18 -16.50 4.52
N GLN A 104 22.03 -16.46 3.85
CA GLN A 104 20.72 -16.10 4.42
C GLN A 104 19.72 -17.23 4.12
N PRO A 105 19.86 -18.40 4.76
CA PRO A 105 19.21 -19.63 4.31
C PRO A 105 17.69 -19.57 4.45
N PHE A 106 17.15 -18.85 5.44
CA PHE A 106 15.70 -18.69 5.56
C PHE A 106 15.12 -17.79 4.46
N ALA A 107 15.73 -16.64 4.16
CA ALA A 107 15.35 -15.82 3.00
C ALA A 107 15.41 -16.64 1.71
N GLN A 108 16.46 -17.44 1.53
CA GLN A 108 16.62 -18.31 0.37
C GLN A 108 15.53 -19.39 0.27
N ALA A 109 15.11 -19.97 1.41
CA ALA A 109 14.02 -20.94 1.48
C ALA A 109 12.67 -20.31 1.08
N ILE A 110 12.39 -19.08 1.51
CA ILE A 110 11.21 -18.31 1.10
C ILE A 110 11.24 -18.08 -0.42
N ILE A 111 12.36 -17.57 -0.91
CA ILE A 111 12.58 -17.25 -2.33
C ILE A 111 12.40 -18.48 -3.23
N ARG A 112 12.92 -19.64 -2.81
CA ARG A 112 12.83 -20.90 -3.56
C ARG A 112 11.50 -21.63 -3.39
N GLY A 113 10.58 -21.12 -2.56
CA GLY A 113 9.29 -21.78 -2.33
C GLY A 113 9.41 -23.08 -1.54
N HIS A 114 10.39 -23.18 -0.62
CA HIS A 114 10.55 -24.36 0.25
C HIS A 114 9.55 -24.31 1.42
N TYR A 115 8.27 -24.49 1.11
CA TYR A 115 7.13 -24.28 2.01
C TYR A 115 7.27 -24.96 3.38
N ARG A 116 7.63 -26.25 3.41
CA ARG A 116 7.79 -27.01 4.67
C ARG A 116 8.88 -26.43 5.54
N VAL A 117 10.00 -26.04 4.95
CA VAL A 117 11.12 -25.41 5.65
C VAL A 117 10.66 -24.09 6.25
N VAL A 118 9.92 -23.30 5.47
CA VAL A 118 9.42 -22.01 5.95
C VAL A 118 8.45 -22.18 7.11
N GLN A 119 7.48 -23.08 6.99
CA GLN A 119 6.54 -23.39 8.06
C GLN A 119 7.28 -23.80 9.35
N ASN A 120 8.22 -24.74 9.24
CA ASN A 120 8.99 -25.24 10.38
C ASN A 120 9.78 -24.12 11.09
N VAL A 121 10.34 -23.18 10.33
CA VAL A 121 11.13 -22.07 10.86
C VAL A 121 10.24 -21.02 11.55
N LEU A 122 9.06 -20.76 10.99
CA LEU A 122 8.05 -19.90 11.64
C LEU A 122 7.54 -20.56 12.93
N ASP A 123 7.22 -21.85 12.90
CA ASP A 123 6.77 -22.62 14.07
C ASP A 123 7.83 -22.71 15.17
N ALA A 124 9.11 -22.64 14.80
CA ALA A 124 10.24 -22.59 15.73
C ALA A 124 10.44 -21.19 16.36
N GLY A 125 9.64 -20.19 15.96
CA GLY A 125 9.58 -18.87 16.59
C GLY A 125 10.37 -17.77 15.88
N VAL A 126 10.71 -17.93 14.60
CA VAL A 126 11.14 -16.80 13.76
C VAL A 126 9.92 -15.96 13.43
N HIS A 127 9.96 -14.67 13.78
CA HIS A 127 8.84 -13.77 13.62
C HIS A 127 8.82 -13.16 12.20
N PRO A 128 7.67 -13.17 11.47
CA PRO A 128 7.56 -12.64 10.11
C PRO A 128 8.03 -11.19 9.91
N HIS A 129 7.72 -10.31 10.87
CA HIS A 129 8.02 -8.87 10.84
C HIS A 129 9.28 -8.43 11.60
N ARG A 130 9.51 -8.98 12.81
CA ARG A 130 10.61 -8.55 13.68
C ARG A 130 11.97 -9.08 13.24
N ASN A 131 11.99 -10.09 12.38
CA ASN A 131 13.21 -10.60 11.76
C ASN A 131 13.24 -10.21 10.28
N TYR A 132 14.42 -9.86 9.80
CA TYR A 132 14.65 -9.30 8.47
C TYR A 132 15.94 -9.85 7.86
N ASP A 133 16.07 -9.70 6.55
CA ASP A 133 17.30 -9.97 5.82
C ASP A 133 18.38 -8.89 6.06
N LEU A 134 19.55 -9.05 5.46
CA LEU A 134 20.62 -8.04 5.45
C LEU A 134 20.36 -6.87 4.49
N PHE A 135 19.18 -6.81 3.89
CA PHE A 135 18.70 -5.70 3.07
C PHE A 135 17.61 -4.87 3.78
N GLY A 136 17.26 -5.22 5.02
CA GLY A 136 16.24 -4.53 5.80
C GLY A 136 14.80 -4.89 5.40
N ASN A 137 14.60 -5.97 4.66
CA ASN A 137 13.26 -6.49 4.37
C ASN A 137 12.89 -7.55 5.39
N SER A 138 11.73 -7.39 6.05
CA SER A 138 11.15 -8.46 6.84
C SER A 138 10.84 -9.69 5.98
N PHE A 139 10.81 -10.87 6.58
CA PHE A 139 10.45 -12.09 5.85
C PHE A 139 9.04 -12.07 5.24
N TRP A 140 8.09 -11.35 5.86
CA TRP A 140 6.77 -11.08 5.27
C TRP A 140 6.86 -10.39 3.90
N HIS A 141 7.55 -9.25 3.83
CA HIS A 141 7.76 -8.52 2.58
C HIS A 141 8.48 -9.36 1.51
N ILE A 142 9.47 -10.17 1.91
CA ILE A 142 10.13 -11.10 0.98
C ILE A 142 9.12 -12.11 0.41
N ALA A 143 8.28 -12.71 1.26
CA ALA A 143 7.25 -13.66 0.85
C ALA A 143 6.27 -13.05 -0.15
N VAL A 144 5.74 -11.85 0.12
CA VAL A 144 4.82 -11.13 -0.78
C VAL A 144 5.49 -10.86 -2.14
N ARG A 145 6.75 -10.43 -2.12
CA ARG A 145 7.53 -10.14 -3.32
C ARG A 145 7.80 -11.37 -4.20
N THR A 146 7.82 -12.58 -3.63
CA THR A 146 7.91 -13.82 -4.43
C THR A 146 6.69 -14.07 -5.32
N ARG A 147 5.58 -13.35 -5.07
CA ARG A 147 4.28 -13.52 -5.76
C ARG A 147 3.82 -14.98 -5.78
N ASN A 148 4.14 -15.70 -4.70
CA ASN A 148 3.79 -17.09 -4.52
C ASN A 148 2.63 -17.18 -3.54
N LEU A 149 1.43 -17.47 -4.06
CA LEU A 149 0.20 -17.51 -3.27
C LEU A 149 0.31 -18.46 -2.06
N GLN A 150 0.88 -19.65 -2.27
CA GLN A 150 1.03 -20.64 -1.19
C GLN A 150 2.00 -20.16 -0.10
N MET A 151 3.09 -19.49 -0.50
CA MET A 151 4.01 -18.89 0.48
C MET A 151 3.33 -17.78 1.29
N ILE A 152 2.55 -16.93 0.63
CA ILE A 152 1.81 -15.86 1.31
C ILE A 152 0.78 -16.44 2.28
N GLN A 153 0.08 -17.52 1.90
CA GLN A 153 -0.86 -18.22 2.78
C GLN A 153 -0.19 -18.80 4.03
N ILE A 154 1.02 -19.35 3.90
CA ILE A 154 1.81 -19.82 5.04
C ILE A 154 2.06 -18.67 6.02
N PHE A 155 2.56 -17.53 5.53
CA PHE A 155 2.78 -16.36 6.38
C PHE A 155 1.49 -15.80 6.98
N LEU A 156 0.39 -15.76 6.23
CA LEU A 156 -0.92 -15.32 6.71
C LEU A 156 -1.55 -16.25 7.76
N SER A 157 -1.06 -17.49 7.87
CA SER A 157 -1.47 -18.42 8.93
C SER A 157 -0.76 -18.17 10.26
N HIS A 158 0.31 -17.36 10.26
CA HIS A 158 1.03 -17.02 11.47
C HIS A 158 0.19 -16.10 12.37
N PRO A 159 0.01 -16.40 13.67
CA PRO A 159 -0.98 -15.72 14.52
C PRO A 159 -0.69 -14.23 14.74
N GLU A 160 0.59 -13.83 14.73
CA GLU A 160 1.04 -12.45 14.94
C GLU A 160 1.28 -11.69 13.62
N ILE A 161 0.72 -12.16 12.49
CA ILE A 161 0.91 -11.49 11.21
C ILE A 161 0.09 -10.19 11.11
N ASP A 162 0.80 -9.07 11.06
CA ASP A 162 0.22 -7.80 10.59
C ASP A 162 0.38 -7.67 9.07
N VAL A 163 -0.73 -7.74 8.33
CA VAL A 163 -0.75 -7.62 6.86
C VAL A 163 -0.33 -6.23 6.38
N ASN A 164 -0.48 -5.21 7.24
CA ASN A 164 -0.21 -3.81 6.95
C ASN A 164 1.14 -3.31 7.50
N GLN A 165 1.99 -4.22 7.98
CA GLN A 165 3.33 -3.88 8.44
C GLN A 165 4.05 -3.03 7.40
N GLU A 166 4.50 -1.85 7.82
CA GLU A 166 5.20 -0.91 6.94
C GLU A 166 6.68 -1.25 6.85
N MET A 167 7.22 -1.02 5.66
CA MET A 167 8.65 -0.89 5.43
C MET A 167 9.17 0.48 5.89
N TRP A 168 10.50 0.63 5.98
CA TRP A 168 11.11 1.92 6.29
C TRP A 168 10.74 3.03 5.28
N THR A 169 10.47 2.67 4.03
CA THR A 169 9.97 3.54 2.95
C THR A 169 8.52 3.97 3.13
N GLY A 170 7.77 3.32 4.04
CA GLY A 170 6.32 3.48 4.19
C GLY A 170 5.50 2.59 3.24
N ASP A 171 6.15 1.78 2.40
CA ASP A 171 5.46 0.81 1.56
C ASP A 171 4.92 -0.37 2.38
N ARG A 172 3.79 -0.94 1.95
CA ARG A 172 3.17 -2.13 2.56
C ARG A 172 3.17 -3.31 1.60
N ALA A 173 2.62 -4.44 2.04
CA ALA A 173 2.50 -5.66 1.24
C ALA A 173 1.87 -5.41 -0.15
N LEU A 174 0.77 -4.68 -0.24
CA LEU A 174 0.12 -4.39 -1.52
C LEU A 174 0.98 -3.51 -2.44
N ASP A 175 1.76 -2.57 -1.89
CA ASP A 175 2.66 -1.71 -2.67
C ASP A 175 3.73 -2.54 -3.41
N MET A 176 4.19 -3.63 -2.78
CA MET A 176 5.19 -4.56 -3.34
C MET A 176 4.71 -5.28 -4.62
N LEU A 177 3.40 -5.32 -4.88
CA LEU A 177 2.84 -5.97 -6.05
C LEU A 177 2.84 -5.06 -7.29
N SER A 178 3.11 -3.76 -7.12
CA SER A 178 3.19 -2.81 -8.24
C SER A 178 4.36 -3.14 -9.18
N PRO A 179 4.29 -2.77 -10.48
CA PRO A 179 5.37 -3.03 -11.43
C PRO A 179 6.69 -2.31 -11.09
N GLU A 180 6.64 -1.14 -10.47
CA GLU A 180 7.84 -0.38 -10.10
C GLU A 180 8.65 -1.08 -9.01
N GLN A 181 7.96 -1.62 -8.00
CA GLN A 181 8.59 -2.40 -6.92
C GLN A 181 9.23 -3.71 -7.41
N ARG A 182 8.85 -4.18 -8.61
CA ARG A 182 9.53 -5.32 -9.25
C ARG A 182 10.97 -5.00 -9.69
N ARG A 183 11.31 -3.72 -9.94
CA ARG A 183 12.67 -3.33 -10.34
C ARG A 183 13.64 -3.35 -9.16
N TYR A 184 13.24 -2.81 -8.01
CA TYR A 184 14.06 -2.85 -6.79
C TYR A 184 14.39 -4.29 -6.35
N LEU A 185 13.50 -5.23 -6.66
CA LEU A 185 13.66 -6.65 -6.40
C LEU A 185 14.82 -7.34 -7.14
N SER A 186 15.15 -6.92 -8.36
CA SER A 186 16.22 -7.55 -9.14
C SER A 186 17.61 -7.16 -8.64
N ASP A 187 17.71 -6.03 -7.94
CA ASP A 187 18.97 -5.43 -7.54
C ASP A 187 19.42 -5.97 -6.18
N ASP A 188 18.50 -6.14 -5.23
CA ASP A 188 18.80 -6.71 -3.91
C ASP A 188 18.93 -8.25 -3.94
N TYR A 189 18.32 -8.93 -4.92
CA TYR A 189 18.29 -10.39 -4.98
C TYR A 189 18.48 -10.93 -6.39
N PRO A 190 19.74 -11.12 -6.84
CA PRO A 190 20.03 -11.75 -8.13
C PRO A 190 19.40 -13.15 -8.28
N ALA A 191 19.30 -13.92 -7.18
CA ALA A 191 18.64 -15.22 -7.18
C ALA A 191 17.11 -15.13 -7.38
N LEU A 192 16.46 -14.07 -6.89
CA LEU A 192 15.05 -13.80 -7.19
C LEU A 192 14.87 -13.40 -8.65
N ARG A 193 15.85 -12.70 -9.24
CA ARG A 193 15.82 -12.35 -10.67
C ARG A 193 15.62 -13.61 -11.52
N GLY A 194 16.40 -14.67 -11.29
CA GLY A 194 16.28 -15.94 -12.01
C GLY A 194 14.89 -16.58 -11.91
N ILE A 195 14.31 -16.63 -10.70
CA ILE A 195 12.98 -17.21 -10.44
C ILE A 195 11.85 -16.36 -11.04
N ILE A 196 11.98 -15.03 -10.96
CA ILE A 196 11.04 -14.08 -11.55
C ILE A 196 11.09 -14.14 -13.08
N HIS A 197 12.25 -14.40 -13.67
CA HIS A 197 12.42 -14.53 -15.12
C HIS A 197 11.97 -15.91 -15.62
N SER A 198 12.25 -17.01 -14.92
CA SER A 198 11.80 -18.35 -15.34
C SER A 198 10.28 -18.49 -15.36
N ARG A 199 9.57 -17.84 -14.40
CA ARG A 199 8.09 -17.77 -14.42
C ARG A 199 7.51 -16.91 -15.56
N VAL A 200 8.34 -16.15 -16.26
CA VAL A 200 7.96 -15.30 -17.41
C VAL A 200 8.26 -16.00 -18.73
N THR A 201 9.22 -16.92 -18.79
CA THR A 201 9.70 -17.51 -20.05
C THR A 201 8.97 -18.75 -20.52
N ASP A 202 8.13 -19.39 -19.70
CA ASP A 202 7.46 -20.67 -20.06
C ASP A 202 6.16 -20.50 -20.89
N THR A 203 5.81 -19.30 -21.32
CA THR A 203 4.66 -19.08 -22.22
C THR A 203 4.95 -17.94 -23.18
N ASP A 204 4.58 -18.09 -24.46
CA ASP A 204 4.76 -17.06 -25.51
C ASP A 204 4.02 -15.74 -25.22
N ASN A 205 3.22 -15.68 -24.15
CA ASN A 205 2.69 -14.45 -23.58
C ASN A 205 2.38 -14.64 -22.07
N PRO A 206 3.34 -14.38 -21.16
CA PRO A 206 3.19 -14.66 -19.72
C PRO A 206 2.30 -13.67 -18.98
N TRP A 207 1.87 -12.60 -19.65
CA TRP A 207 1.11 -11.52 -19.04
C TRP A 207 -0.22 -11.99 -18.43
N PRO A 208 -1.07 -12.80 -19.09
CA PRO A 208 -2.34 -13.24 -18.52
C PRO A 208 -2.21 -14.12 -17.27
N ALA A 209 -1.24 -15.05 -17.23
CA ALA A 209 -1.04 -15.95 -16.10
C ALA A 209 -0.41 -15.24 -14.88
N ILE A 210 0.56 -14.35 -15.12
CA ILE A 210 1.15 -13.49 -14.06
C ILE A 210 0.11 -12.48 -13.56
N VAL A 211 -0.72 -11.94 -14.46
CA VAL A 211 -1.86 -11.09 -14.09
C VAL A 211 -2.84 -11.91 -13.24
N GLY A 212 -3.27 -13.10 -13.66
CA GLY A 212 -4.18 -13.95 -12.89
C GLY A 212 -3.66 -14.32 -11.50
N GLY A 213 -2.41 -14.77 -11.39
CA GLY A 213 -1.79 -15.11 -10.11
C GLY A 213 -1.67 -13.92 -9.16
N ASN A 214 -1.29 -12.74 -9.67
CA ASN A 214 -1.27 -11.51 -8.89
C ASN A 214 -2.66 -11.06 -8.44
N GLN A 215 -3.70 -11.31 -9.26
CA GLN A 215 -5.07 -10.95 -8.93
C GLN A 215 -5.49 -11.61 -7.63
N ARG A 216 -5.28 -12.94 -7.56
CA ARG A 216 -5.69 -13.73 -6.41
C ARG A 216 -4.95 -13.33 -5.14
N ILE A 217 -3.69 -12.92 -5.27
CA ILE A 217 -2.90 -12.41 -4.14
C ILE A 217 -3.45 -11.07 -3.66
N ILE A 218 -3.77 -10.14 -4.57
CA ILE A 218 -4.35 -8.83 -4.20
C ILE A 218 -5.68 -9.03 -3.47
N GLU A 219 -6.56 -9.88 -4.03
CA GLU A 219 -7.84 -10.25 -3.41
C GLU A 219 -7.63 -10.83 -2.02
N LEU A 220 -6.77 -11.85 -1.89
CA LEU A 220 -6.46 -12.48 -0.60
C LEU A 220 -5.95 -11.47 0.43
N LEU A 221 -5.03 -10.58 0.04
CA LEU A 221 -4.49 -9.57 0.96
C LEU A 221 -5.57 -8.57 1.38
N LEU A 222 -6.40 -8.11 0.44
CA LEU A 222 -7.52 -7.21 0.74
C LEU A 222 -8.59 -7.88 1.60
N GLU A 223 -8.90 -9.16 1.39
CA GLU A 223 -9.77 -9.98 2.25
C GLU A 223 -9.23 -10.07 3.69
N LYS A 224 -7.90 -10.00 3.84
CA LYS A 224 -7.21 -9.97 5.14
C LYS A 224 -6.99 -8.56 5.71
N GLY A 225 -7.67 -7.55 5.16
CA GLY A 225 -7.61 -6.19 5.69
C GLY A 225 -6.42 -5.36 5.18
N ALA A 226 -5.74 -5.78 4.10
CA ALA A 226 -4.62 -5.03 3.55
C ALA A 226 -5.03 -3.64 3.04
N VAL A 227 -4.12 -2.69 3.17
CA VAL A 227 -4.14 -1.36 2.55
C VAL A 227 -2.79 -1.09 1.86
N PHE A 228 -2.72 -0.03 1.08
CA PHE A 228 -1.49 0.42 0.39
C PHE A 228 -1.22 1.90 0.71
N SER A 229 -0.03 2.40 0.41
CA SER A 229 0.35 3.80 0.67
C SER A 229 0.72 4.57 -0.59
N SER A 230 1.13 3.87 -1.66
CA SER A 230 1.66 4.50 -2.87
C SER A 230 0.58 4.80 -3.92
N ALA A 231 0.78 5.90 -4.63
CA ALA A 231 -0.04 6.26 -5.79
C ALA A 231 0.12 5.27 -6.96
N GLU A 232 1.27 4.62 -7.05
CA GLU A 232 1.53 3.64 -8.10
C GLU A 232 0.82 2.31 -7.81
N CYS A 233 0.72 1.90 -6.54
CA CYS A 233 -0.18 0.82 -6.16
C CYS A 233 -1.64 1.19 -6.45
N PHE A 234 -2.07 2.42 -6.16
CA PHE A 234 -3.41 2.90 -6.50
C PHE A 234 -3.72 2.73 -8.00
N ILE A 235 -2.86 3.29 -8.87
CA ILE A 235 -3.03 3.22 -10.33
C ILE A 235 -2.99 1.76 -10.81
N TYR A 236 -2.08 0.96 -10.26
CA TYR A 236 -1.95 -0.44 -10.60
C TYR A 236 -3.22 -1.22 -10.24
N LEU A 237 -3.74 -1.04 -9.03
CA LEU A 237 -4.90 -1.75 -8.47
C LEU A 237 -6.19 -1.41 -9.22
N VAL A 238 -6.45 -0.14 -9.51
CA VAL A 238 -7.70 0.26 -10.20
C VAL A 238 -7.75 -0.11 -11.68
N ARG A 239 -6.60 -0.44 -12.29
CA ARG A 239 -6.50 -0.92 -13.68
C ARG A 239 -6.67 -2.43 -13.82
N ARG A 240 -6.82 -3.15 -12.70
CA ARG A 240 -7.03 -4.60 -12.68
C ARG A 240 -8.46 -4.97 -13.06
N PRO A 241 -8.72 -6.22 -13.47
CA PRO A 241 -10.07 -6.78 -13.44
C PRO A 241 -10.71 -6.58 -12.06
N GLY A 242 -11.93 -6.04 -12.02
CA GLY A 242 -12.60 -5.69 -10.76
C GLY A 242 -11.97 -4.52 -9.99
N GLY A 243 -11.08 -3.74 -10.61
CA GLY A 243 -10.36 -2.63 -9.95
C GLY A 243 -11.22 -1.68 -9.09
N PRO A 244 -12.41 -1.24 -9.55
CA PRO A 244 -13.36 -0.49 -8.72
C PRO A 244 -13.71 -1.18 -7.39
N ASP A 245 -13.97 -2.48 -7.42
CA ASP A 245 -14.35 -3.27 -6.24
C ASP A 245 -13.15 -3.55 -5.32
N LEU A 246 -11.97 -3.78 -5.90
CA LEU A 246 -10.73 -3.88 -5.13
C LEU A 246 -10.43 -2.57 -4.40
N LEU A 247 -10.65 -1.42 -5.06
CA LEU A 247 -10.47 -0.11 -4.43
C LEU A 247 -11.48 0.09 -3.31
N ARG A 248 -12.74 -0.30 -3.53
CA ARG A 248 -13.79 -0.26 -2.52
C ARG A 248 -13.37 -1.02 -1.27
N LEU A 249 -12.86 -2.24 -1.45
CA LEU A 249 -12.38 -3.08 -0.36
C LEU A 249 -11.19 -2.43 0.38
N ALA A 250 -10.21 -1.88 -0.36
CA ALA A 250 -9.09 -1.17 0.26
C ALA A 250 -9.54 0.04 1.10
N ILE A 251 -10.52 0.82 0.61
CA ILE A 251 -11.08 1.96 1.35
C ILE A 251 -11.74 1.47 2.65
N ARG A 252 -12.53 0.41 2.59
CA ARG A 252 -13.19 -0.21 3.76
C ARG A 252 -12.20 -0.75 4.78
N ASN A 253 -11.07 -1.27 4.32
CA ASN A 253 -9.95 -1.68 5.16
C ASN A 253 -9.23 -0.50 5.83
N GLY A 254 -9.59 0.74 5.49
CA GLY A 254 -9.03 1.94 6.11
C GLY A 254 -7.90 2.58 5.33
N LEU A 255 -7.84 2.44 3.99
CA LEU A 255 -6.80 3.05 3.14
C LEU A 255 -6.54 4.53 3.46
N TYR A 256 -7.59 5.29 3.77
CA TYR A 256 -7.50 6.71 4.10
C TYR A 256 -7.73 7.01 5.58
N LYS A 257 -7.63 6.03 6.47
CA LYS A 257 -7.72 6.24 7.91
C LYS A 257 -6.32 6.44 8.50
N SER A 258 -6.15 7.49 9.29
CA SER A 258 -4.99 7.77 10.11
C SER A 258 -5.46 7.96 11.54
N GLY A 259 -5.46 6.88 12.33
CA GLY A 259 -6.12 6.84 13.63
C GLY A 259 -7.63 7.13 13.51
N SER A 260 -8.12 8.15 14.22
CA SER A 260 -9.51 8.61 14.16
C SER A 260 -9.79 9.60 13.03
N THR A 261 -8.78 9.97 12.23
CA THR A 261 -8.88 11.03 11.23
C THR A 261 -8.70 10.52 9.80
N THR A 262 -9.30 11.20 8.83
CA THR A 262 -9.09 10.89 7.41
C THR A 262 -7.75 11.47 6.95
N ASN A 263 -6.92 10.66 6.31
CA ASN A 263 -5.72 11.07 5.59
C ASN A 263 -6.10 11.80 4.30
N TRP A 264 -6.50 13.07 4.44
CA TRP A 264 -6.89 13.91 3.32
C TRP A 264 -5.79 14.02 2.27
N TYR A 265 -4.52 14.16 2.68
CA TYR A 265 -3.41 14.29 1.74
C TYR A 265 -3.32 13.10 0.76
N GLY A 266 -3.37 11.86 1.28
CA GLY A 266 -3.36 10.65 0.45
C GLY A 266 -4.57 10.57 -0.48
N LEU A 267 -5.77 10.88 0.05
CA LEU A 267 -7.01 10.90 -0.73
C LEU A 267 -6.95 11.90 -1.89
N CYS A 268 -6.45 13.10 -1.63
CA CYS A 268 -6.32 14.15 -2.63
C CYS A 268 -5.37 13.75 -3.75
N LYS A 269 -4.23 13.15 -3.40
CA LYS A 269 -3.27 12.63 -4.37
C LYS A 269 -3.92 11.60 -5.30
N HIS A 270 -4.73 10.69 -4.76
CA HIS A 270 -5.43 9.70 -5.57
C HIS A 270 -6.54 10.30 -6.45
N ILE A 271 -7.29 11.30 -5.96
CA ILE A 271 -8.27 12.03 -6.78
C ILE A 271 -7.59 12.78 -7.93
N LEU A 272 -6.44 13.42 -7.68
CA LEU A 272 -5.63 14.06 -8.72
C LEU A 272 -5.20 13.04 -9.78
N HIS A 273 -4.76 11.85 -9.37
CA HIS A 273 -4.47 10.76 -10.31
C HIS A 273 -5.71 10.29 -11.07
N CYS A 274 -6.90 10.33 -10.46
CA CYS A 274 -8.14 10.05 -11.19
C CYS A 274 -8.31 11.03 -12.36
N ILE A 275 -8.21 12.33 -12.07
CA ILE A 275 -8.36 13.42 -13.05
C ILE A 275 -7.31 13.30 -14.17
N GLN A 276 -6.06 12.98 -13.82
CA GLN A 276 -4.93 12.98 -14.76
C GLN A 276 -4.83 11.71 -15.61
N LYS A 277 -5.04 10.53 -14.99
CA LYS A 277 -4.59 9.24 -15.55
C LYS A 277 -5.67 8.16 -15.60
N LEU A 278 -6.84 8.39 -15.01
CA LEU A 278 -7.89 7.36 -14.88
C LEU A 278 -9.26 7.87 -15.37
N SER A 279 -10.34 7.36 -14.80
CA SER A 279 -11.71 7.60 -15.24
C SER A 279 -12.59 8.13 -14.11
N VAL A 280 -13.68 8.79 -14.49
CA VAL A 280 -14.71 9.31 -13.57
C VAL A 280 -15.33 8.18 -12.72
N ASN A 281 -15.39 6.96 -13.24
CA ASN A 281 -15.96 5.83 -12.50
C ASN A 281 -15.12 5.50 -11.26
N ILE A 282 -13.80 5.63 -11.32
CA ILE A 282 -12.93 5.42 -10.15
C ILE A 282 -13.13 6.53 -9.11
N LEU A 283 -13.30 7.78 -9.57
CA LEU A 283 -13.65 8.88 -8.67
C LEU A 283 -15.03 8.67 -8.03
N ASP A 284 -16.00 8.11 -8.76
CA ASP A 284 -17.32 7.79 -8.23
C ASP A 284 -17.27 6.72 -7.14
N VAL A 285 -16.42 5.69 -7.26
CA VAL A 285 -16.17 4.76 -6.15
C VAL A 285 -15.68 5.49 -4.89
N ILE A 286 -14.73 6.41 -5.04
CA ILE A 286 -14.20 7.19 -3.91
C ILE A 286 -15.31 8.03 -3.26
N VAL A 287 -16.12 8.71 -4.06
CA VAL A 287 -17.25 9.53 -3.56
C VAL A 287 -18.30 8.68 -2.86
N GLN A 288 -18.59 7.47 -3.37
CA GLN A 288 -19.54 6.55 -2.76
C GLN A 288 -19.04 6.02 -1.41
N GLU A 289 -17.76 5.68 -1.29
CA GLU A 289 -17.21 5.13 -0.05
C GLU A 289 -16.77 6.20 0.97
N ILE A 290 -16.55 7.44 0.53
CA ILE A 290 -16.08 8.56 1.35
C ILE A 290 -16.86 9.84 0.96
N PRO A 291 -18.16 9.93 1.28
CA PRO A 291 -18.98 11.07 0.89
C PRO A 291 -18.48 12.41 1.47
N GLU A 292 -17.72 12.37 2.57
CA GLU A 292 -17.08 13.54 3.18
C GLU A 292 -16.11 14.24 2.22
N VAL A 293 -15.64 13.55 1.17
CA VAL A 293 -14.81 14.14 0.11
C VAL A 293 -15.50 15.33 -0.57
N LEU A 294 -16.83 15.34 -0.62
CA LEU A 294 -17.61 16.43 -1.21
C LEU A 294 -17.47 17.73 -0.41
N SER A 295 -17.29 17.61 0.91
CA SER A 295 -17.10 18.73 1.84
C SER A 295 -15.63 19.12 2.03
N MET A 296 -14.72 18.42 1.35
CA MET A 296 -13.29 18.51 1.60
C MET A 296 -12.78 19.96 1.41
N PRO A 297 -12.17 20.55 2.44
CA PRO A 297 -11.76 21.95 2.41
C PRO A 297 -10.62 22.23 1.41
N GLY A 298 -10.76 23.33 0.66
CA GLY A 298 -9.61 24.15 0.25
C GLY A 298 -8.73 23.67 -0.91
N LEU A 299 -9.06 22.56 -1.59
CA LEU A 299 -8.15 21.99 -2.58
C LEU A 299 -8.43 22.38 -4.03
N GLY A 300 -9.59 22.99 -4.32
CA GLY A 300 -9.90 23.44 -5.67
C GLY A 300 -9.90 22.30 -6.68
N LEU A 301 -10.37 21.10 -6.29
CA LEU A 301 -10.37 19.92 -7.16
C LEU A 301 -11.13 20.15 -8.48
N ILE A 302 -12.17 20.97 -8.47
CA ILE A 302 -12.87 21.37 -9.69
C ILE A 302 -11.93 22.19 -10.58
N LEU A 303 -11.16 23.14 -10.03
CA LEU A 303 -10.14 23.90 -10.77
C LEU A 303 -9.02 23.00 -11.31
N ASP A 304 -8.63 21.96 -10.56
CA ASP A 304 -7.68 20.95 -11.03
C ASP A 304 -8.26 20.19 -12.25
N ALA A 305 -9.53 19.81 -12.19
CA ALA A 305 -10.24 19.19 -13.31
C ALA A 305 -10.44 20.15 -14.50
N LEU A 306 -10.58 21.45 -14.25
CA LEU A 306 -10.63 22.50 -15.27
C LEU A 306 -9.24 22.84 -15.86
N GLY A 307 -8.18 22.24 -15.31
CA GLY A 307 -6.82 22.34 -15.81
C GLY A 307 -6.07 23.62 -15.42
N GLN A 308 -6.45 24.25 -14.30
CA GLN A 308 -5.76 25.44 -13.79
C GLN A 308 -4.45 25.08 -13.06
N ASN A 309 -4.34 23.86 -12.57
CA ASN A 309 -3.19 23.41 -11.80
C ASN A 309 -2.01 23.02 -12.71
N VAL A 310 -0.79 23.38 -12.31
CA VAL A 310 0.47 23.05 -13.00
C VAL A 310 0.60 21.55 -13.26
N TYR A 311 0.08 20.72 -12.35
CA TYR A 311 0.09 19.26 -12.48
C TYR A 311 -1.00 18.72 -13.41
N CYS A 312 -2.08 19.46 -13.64
CA CYS A 312 -3.20 19.08 -14.51
C CYS A 312 -3.28 20.03 -15.71
N LYS A 313 -2.32 19.96 -16.64
CA LYS A 313 -2.29 20.90 -17.78
C LYS A 313 -3.45 20.76 -18.78
N ARG A 314 -4.21 19.66 -18.72
CA ARG A 314 -5.32 19.40 -19.64
C ARG A 314 -6.64 19.40 -18.88
N ALA A 315 -7.51 20.35 -19.24
CA ALA A 315 -8.88 20.40 -18.74
C ALA A 315 -9.64 19.12 -19.12
N SER A 316 -10.27 18.51 -18.13
CA SER A 316 -11.15 17.36 -18.31
C SER A 316 -12.59 17.75 -17.99
N HIS A 317 -13.29 18.20 -19.02
CA HIS A 317 -14.70 18.61 -18.95
C HIS A 317 -15.59 17.52 -18.32
N LYS A 318 -15.29 16.24 -18.60
CA LYS A 318 -16.03 15.10 -18.02
C LYS A 318 -15.89 15.05 -16.50
N PHE A 319 -14.67 15.23 -15.98
CA PHE A 319 -14.42 15.25 -14.54
C PHE A 319 -15.01 16.51 -13.89
N ALA A 320 -14.79 17.68 -14.49
CA ALA A 320 -15.35 18.93 -13.96
C ALA A 320 -16.88 18.86 -13.86
N ALA A 321 -17.57 18.46 -14.94
CA ALA A 321 -19.03 18.32 -14.95
C ALA A 321 -19.51 17.30 -13.91
N TYR A 322 -18.82 16.16 -13.77
CA TYR A 322 -19.12 15.16 -12.74
C TYR A 322 -18.99 15.75 -11.33
N MET A 323 -17.87 16.42 -11.04
CA MET A 323 -17.61 17.00 -9.71
C MET A 323 -18.63 18.08 -9.36
N ILE A 324 -18.97 18.95 -10.31
CA ILE A 324 -20.01 19.98 -10.12
C ILE A 324 -21.36 19.32 -9.80
N ARG A 325 -21.77 18.30 -10.57
CA ARG A 325 -23.05 17.59 -10.34
C ARG A 325 -23.10 16.84 -9.02
N LYS A 326 -21.99 16.25 -8.60
CA LYS A 326 -21.92 15.50 -7.33
C LYS A 326 -21.85 16.37 -6.09
N GLY A 327 -21.84 17.69 -6.22
CA GLY A 327 -21.82 18.55 -5.05
C GLY A 327 -20.43 18.82 -4.50
N PHE A 328 -19.34 18.57 -5.25
CA PHE A 328 -18.01 18.94 -4.76
C PHE A 328 -17.99 20.42 -4.40
N ARG A 329 -17.41 20.74 -3.24
CA ARG A 329 -17.34 22.10 -2.72
C ARG A 329 -16.57 23.00 -3.70
N LEU A 330 -17.21 24.11 -4.08
CA LEU A 330 -16.54 25.18 -4.82
C LEU A 330 -15.45 25.80 -3.93
N LYS A 331 -14.35 26.25 -4.53
CA LYS A 331 -13.26 26.96 -3.83
C LYS A 331 -13.73 28.38 -3.48
N LEU A 332 -14.65 28.46 -2.53
CA LEU A 332 -14.97 29.69 -1.83
C LEU A 332 -13.75 30.05 -0.99
N SER A 333 -13.20 31.24 -1.22
CA SER A 333 -12.07 31.73 -0.45
C SER A 333 -12.41 31.73 1.05
N TYR A 334 -11.47 31.33 1.90
CA TYR A 334 -11.63 31.39 3.37
C TYR A 334 -11.76 32.82 3.91
N TYR A 335 -11.44 33.82 3.08
CA TYR A 335 -11.60 35.22 3.42
C TYR A 335 -13.03 35.67 3.13
N LEU A 336 -13.51 36.64 3.92
CA LEU A 336 -14.87 37.22 3.87
C LEU A 336 -15.33 37.65 2.46
N ASP A 337 -14.41 37.79 1.52
CA ASP A 337 -14.71 37.89 0.11
C ASP A 337 -15.04 36.52 -0.49
N ARG A 338 -16.34 36.22 -0.63
CA ARG A 338 -16.80 35.13 -1.50
C ARG A 338 -16.30 35.38 -2.92
N LYS A 339 -15.40 34.51 -3.37
CA LYS A 339 -14.85 34.47 -4.73
C LYS A 339 -15.36 33.21 -5.41
N TYR A 340 -15.62 33.29 -6.72
CA TYR A 340 -16.08 32.15 -7.53
C TYR A 340 -15.04 31.82 -8.60
N PRO A 341 -13.85 31.35 -8.22
CA PRO A 341 -12.75 31.13 -9.15
C PRO A 341 -13.11 30.09 -10.22
N GLU A 342 -13.94 29.09 -9.91
CA GLU A 342 -14.41 28.11 -10.90
C GLU A 342 -15.24 28.77 -12.00
N LEU A 343 -16.23 29.59 -11.61
CA LEU A 343 -17.10 30.27 -12.56
C LEU A 343 -16.33 31.31 -13.37
N ALA A 344 -15.48 32.12 -12.71
CA ALA A 344 -14.62 33.08 -13.39
C ALA A 344 -13.69 32.40 -14.40
N PHE A 345 -13.09 31.25 -14.05
CA PHE A 345 -12.26 30.48 -14.96
C PHE A 345 -13.04 29.98 -16.18
N VAL A 346 -14.23 29.38 -15.97
CA VAL A 346 -15.08 28.88 -17.05
C VAL A 346 -15.53 30.02 -17.98
N LEU A 347 -15.98 31.15 -17.44
CA LEU A 347 -16.38 32.32 -18.22
C LEU A 347 -15.22 32.97 -18.98
N GLY A 348 -14.01 32.94 -18.43
CA GLY A 348 -12.80 33.39 -19.10
C GLY A 348 -12.44 32.51 -20.31
N LYS A 349 -12.76 31.21 -20.25
CA LYS A 349 -12.54 30.28 -21.37
C LYS A 349 -13.57 30.41 -22.51
N LEU A 350 -14.69 31.09 -22.26
CA LEU A 350 -15.68 31.42 -23.29
C LEU A 350 -15.26 32.62 -24.15
N GLU A 351 -14.16 33.31 -23.82
CA GLU A 351 -13.56 34.32 -24.70
C GLU A 351 -12.79 33.66 -25.85
N PRO A 352 -12.98 34.09 -27.09
CA PRO A 352 -12.05 33.76 -28.15
C PRO A 352 -10.65 34.27 -27.78
N ASN A 353 -9.69 33.37 -27.72
CA ASN A 353 -8.30 33.71 -27.45
C ASN A 353 -7.40 32.96 -28.44
N PRO A 354 -6.80 33.69 -29.41
CA PRO A 354 -5.95 33.09 -30.43
C PRO A 354 -4.79 32.28 -29.84
N ARG A 355 -4.27 32.65 -28.66
CA ARG A 355 -3.16 31.92 -28.01
C ARG A 355 -3.58 30.53 -27.50
N PHE A 356 -4.86 30.36 -27.14
CA PHE A 356 -5.35 29.08 -26.61
C PHE A 356 -5.99 28.21 -27.68
N TYR A 357 -6.68 28.82 -28.65
CA TYR A 357 -7.50 28.10 -29.63
C TYR A 357 -6.95 28.15 -31.06
N GLY A 358 -5.91 28.96 -31.32
CA GLY A 358 -5.36 29.15 -32.66
C GLY A 358 -6.29 29.91 -33.61
N SER A 359 -7.35 30.54 -33.09
CA SER A 359 -8.35 31.28 -33.86
C SER A 359 -8.91 32.44 -33.05
N GLU A 360 -9.31 33.50 -33.77
CA GLU A 360 -10.09 34.63 -33.24
C GLU A 360 -11.56 34.26 -33.00
N VAL A 361 -11.99 33.07 -33.43
CA VAL A 361 -13.34 32.54 -33.20
C VAL A 361 -13.24 31.28 -32.34
N LEU A 362 -14.01 31.23 -31.25
CA LEU A 362 -14.06 30.04 -30.39
C LEU A 362 -14.79 28.91 -31.14
N PRO A 363 -14.17 27.74 -31.37
CA PRO A 363 -14.83 26.64 -32.05
C PRO A 363 -16.14 26.24 -31.34
N ARG A 364 -17.22 26.04 -32.10
CA ARG A 364 -18.57 25.80 -31.55
C ARG A 364 -18.64 24.64 -30.55
N ASN A 365 -17.87 23.58 -30.78
CA ASN A 365 -17.77 22.43 -29.88
C ASN A 365 -17.04 22.75 -28.56
N VAL A 366 -16.05 23.64 -28.58
CA VAL A 366 -15.34 24.13 -27.39
C VAL A 366 -16.24 25.07 -26.61
N TRP A 367 -16.91 26.00 -27.30
CA TRP A 367 -17.90 26.90 -26.70
C TRP A 367 -18.98 26.11 -25.95
N ARG A 368 -19.62 25.12 -26.61
CA ARG A 368 -20.66 24.28 -25.97
C ARG A 368 -20.18 23.57 -24.71
N LYS A 369 -18.91 23.11 -24.69
CA LYS A 369 -18.35 22.42 -23.53
C LYS A 369 -18.17 23.35 -22.33
N TRP A 370 -17.65 24.56 -22.55
CA TRP A 370 -17.50 25.54 -21.47
C TRP A 370 -18.83 26.16 -21.05
N ALA A 371 -19.74 26.41 -22.00
CA ALA A 371 -21.08 26.92 -21.71
C ALA A 371 -21.85 25.92 -20.82
N SER A 372 -21.81 24.62 -21.15
CA SER A 372 -22.44 23.59 -20.32
C SER A 372 -21.84 23.50 -18.91
N LEU A 373 -20.53 23.76 -18.74
CA LEU A 373 -19.95 23.84 -17.40
C LEU A 373 -20.39 25.11 -16.65
N ALA A 374 -20.58 26.23 -17.35
CA ALA A 374 -21.09 27.46 -16.77
C ALA A 374 -22.53 27.26 -16.27
N GLU A 375 -23.39 26.64 -17.07
CA GLU A 375 -24.76 26.26 -16.69
C GLU A 375 -24.77 25.42 -15.41
N LEU A 376 -23.99 24.33 -15.38
CA LEU A 376 -23.91 23.47 -14.19
C LEU A 376 -23.41 24.20 -12.94
N LEU A 377 -22.49 25.14 -13.10
CA LEU A 377 -22.04 25.98 -11.99
C LEU A 377 -23.16 26.93 -11.55
N LEU A 378 -23.82 27.61 -12.48
CA LEU A 378 -24.89 28.55 -12.17
C LEU A 378 -26.06 27.84 -11.46
N GLU A 379 -26.35 26.59 -11.79
CA GLU A 379 -27.35 25.77 -11.09
C GLU A 379 -26.99 25.45 -9.63
N ARG A 380 -25.74 25.65 -9.20
CA ARG A 380 -25.32 25.37 -7.82
C ARG A 380 -26.01 26.29 -6.82
N ARG A 381 -26.60 25.69 -5.78
CA ARG A 381 -27.27 26.41 -4.68
C ARG A 381 -26.37 27.49 -4.06
N GLU A 382 -25.07 27.23 -3.95
CA GLU A 382 -24.11 28.19 -3.41
C GLU A 382 -24.06 29.48 -4.24
N LEU A 383 -24.05 29.36 -5.57
CA LEU A 383 -24.07 30.52 -6.47
C LEU A 383 -25.46 31.19 -6.49
N GLN A 384 -26.53 30.40 -6.47
CA GLN A 384 -27.90 30.93 -6.42
C GLN A 384 -28.13 31.81 -5.17
N GLN A 385 -27.64 31.38 -4.01
CA GLN A 385 -27.71 32.15 -2.75
C GLN A 385 -26.95 33.48 -2.81
N ASP A 386 -26.02 33.62 -3.74
CA ASP A 386 -25.20 34.81 -3.93
C ASP A 386 -25.73 35.71 -5.07
N GLY A 387 -26.95 35.47 -5.55
CA GLY A 387 -27.64 36.33 -6.52
C GLY A 387 -27.49 35.90 -7.98
N PHE A 388 -26.85 34.76 -8.26
CA PHE A 388 -26.75 34.23 -9.63
C PHE A 388 -28.05 33.62 -10.17
N GLU A 389 -29.14 33.63 -9.39
CA GLU A 389 -30.44 33.12 -9.83
C GLU A 389 -31.00 33.88 -11.04
N ALA A 390 -30.85 35.21 -11.05
CA ALA A 390 -31.26 36.02 -12.20
C ALA A 390 -30.33 35.87 -13.42
N TRP A 391 -29.22 35.13 -13.27
CA TRP A 391 -28.15 35.00 -14.25
C TRP A 391 -27.99 33.56 -14.75
N ARG A 392 -29.05 32.72 -14.68
CA ARG A 392 -28.97 31.31 -15.09
C ARG A 392 -28.68 31.11 -16.58
N ASP A 393 -29.03 32.08 -17.42
CA ASP A 393 -28.71 32.05 -18.85
C ASP A 393 -27.23 32.43 -19.06
N PRO A 394 -26.37 31.50 -19.52
CA PRO A 394 -24.98 31.80 -19.80
C PRO A 394 -24.83 32.90 -20.85
N ASP A 395 -25.71 32.98 -21.85
CA ASP A 395 -25.61 33.98 -22.91
C ASP A 395 -25.83 35.40 -22.35
N LEU A 396 -26.70 35.52 -21.34
CA LEU A 396 -26.93 36.77 -20.62
C LEU A 396 -25.68 37.20 -19.85
N ILE A 397 -25.07 36.28 -19.08
CA ILE A 397 -23.81 36.57 -18.39
C ILE A 397 -22.73 36.97 -19.40
N LEU A 398 -22.63 36.23 -20.51
CA LEU A 398 -21.57 36.42 -21.49
C LEU A 398 -21.54 37.81 -22.11
N ARG A 399 -22.69 38.46 -22.24
CA ARG A 399 -22.85 39.81 -22.80
C ARG A 399 -22.87 40.91 -21.74
N SER A 400 -22.79 40.54 -20.46
CA SER A 400 -22.95 41.48 -19.36
C SER A 400 -21.62 41.98 -18.79
N PRO A 401 -21.61 43.17 -18.16
CA PRO A 401 -20.49 43.65 -17.36
C PRO A 401 -20.13 42.69 -16.20
N LEU A 402 -21.06 41.82 -15.79
CA LEU A 402 -20.81 40.86 -14.71
C LEU A 402 -19.73 39.86 -15.11
N ARG A 403 -19.71 39.40 -16.37
CA ARG A 403 -18.65 38.52 -16.86
C ARG A 403 -17.28 39.18 -16.71
N GLU A 404 -17.14 40.41 -17.19
CA GLU A 404 -15.86 41.14 -17.16
C GLU A 404 -15.38 41.31 -15.72
N ALA A 405 -16.29 41.69 -14.81
CA ALA A 405 -15.99 41.79 -13.39
C ALA A 405 -15.54 40.46 -12.79
N LEU A 406 -16.18 39.34 -13.12
CA LEU A 406 -15.80 38.00 -12.64
C LEU A 406 -14.44 37.57 -13.18
N VAL A 407 -14.21 37.68 -14.49
CA VAL A 407 -12.96 37.26 -15.15
C VAL A 407 -11.78 38.12 -14.68
N ALA A 408 -11.98 39.43 -14.48
CA ALA A 408 -10.98 40.34 -13.95
C ALA A 408 -10.74 40.15 -12.43
N ASN A 409 -11.47 39.25 -11.77
CA ASN A 409 -11.48 39.09 -10.31
C ASN A 409 -11.85 40.40 -9.55
N ASN A 410 -12.65 41.28 -10.16
CA ASN A 410 -13.19 42.48 -9.53
C ASN A 410 -14.47 42.14 -8.76
N TRP A 411 -14.31 41.51 -7.59
CA TRP A 411 -15.42 41.00 -6.78
C TRP A 411 -16.33 42.10 -6.21
N VAL A 412 -15.82 43.32 -6.04
CA VAL A 412 -16.63 44.47 -5.61
C VAL A 412 -17.63 44.83 -6.70
N ALA A 413 -17.18 44.99 -7.94
CA ALA A 413 -18.06 45.25 -9.08
C ALA A 413 -19.01 44.08 -9.34
N ALA A 414 -18.52 42.84 -9.29
CA ALA A 414 -19.36 41.65 -9.49
C ALA A 414 -20.51 41.59 -8.46
N ARG A 415 -20.25 41.89 -7.18
CA ARG A 415 -21.29 41.95 -6.14
C ARG A 415 -22.30 43.07 -6.37
N ALA A 416 -21.84 44.24 -6.83
CA ALA A 416 -22.75 45.34 -7.17
C ALA A 416 -23.69 44.95 -8.31
N LEU A 417 -23.17 44.31 -9.36
CA LEU A 417 -23.93 43.83 -10.51
C LEU A 417 -24.88 42.68 -10.15
N LEU A 418 -24.46 41.74 -9.30
CA LEU A 418 -25.34 40.68 -8.79
C LEU A 418 -26.52 41.24 -8.00
N LYS A 419 -26.31 42.30 -7.20
CA LYS A 419 -27.39 42.99 -6.47
C LYS A 419 -28.33 43.78 -7.40
N ALA A 420 -27.78 44.39 -8.45
CA ALA A 420 -28.57 45.12 -9.43
C ALA A 420 -29.44 44.18 -10.30
N GLY A 421 -29.02 42.93 -10.47
CA GLY A 421 -29.65 41.97 -11.37
C GLY A 421 -29.32 42.26 -12.84
N PRO A 422 -29.83 41.43 -13.77
CA PRO A 422 -29.71 41.71 -15.19
C PRO A 422 -30.59 42.91 -15.55
N GLY A 423 -29.96 44.07 -15.71
CA GLY A 423 -30.64 45.25 -16.25
C GLY A 423 -30.99 45.06 -17.74
N PRO A 424 -31.98 45.81 -18.27
CA PRO A 424 -32.23 45.90 -19.70
C PRO A 424 -31.07 46.52 -20.49
#